data_AF-A0A0F9KQF9-F1
#
_entry.id   AF-A0A0F9KQF9-F1
#
_cell.length_a   1.000
_cell.length_b   1.000
_cell.length_c   1.000
_cell.angle_alpha   90.00
_cell.angle_beta   90.00
_cell.angle_gamma   90.00
#
_symmetry.space_group_name_H-M   'P 1'
#
loop_
_entity.id
_entity.type
_entity.pdbx_description
1 polymer ?
#
loop_
_entity_poly.entity_id
_entity_poly.type
_entity_poly.pdbx_seq_one_letter_code
_entity_poly.pdbx_strand_id
1 'polypeptide(L)'
;MIETKVGGLDPLLKKFKAMEKRGKNLAPVLRVIDELLDRHVEKNFETQGAHGGRAWAALKRSTITARTRRWGYYRRRPRGASPSGPVLQWTQGLKQSWQKGKKHHIRILTRKSLRWGSAHPAAPFHQKGKGRRKRQMLRFANSFQRREITARPISMYLMGVPVGAIRTIMRARQG
;
A
#
# COMPACT_ATOMS: atom_id res chain seq x y z
N MET A 1 -56.98 13.94 16.09
CA MET A 1 -55.61 13.48 16.44
C MET A 1 -55.03 12.85 15.20
N ILE A 2 -53.91 13.35 14.67
CA ILE A 2 -53.26 12.80 13.46
C ILE A 2 -52.08 11.95 13.93
N GLU A 3 -52.17 10.63 13.76
CA GLU A 3 -51.08 9.70 14.01
C GLU A 3 -50.33 9.47 12.68
N THR A 4 -49.06 9.87 12.61
CA THR A 4 -48.22 9.64 11.43
C THR A 4 -47.34 8.41 11.67
N LYS A 5 -47.67 7.29 11.04
CA LYS A 5 -46.82 6.08 11.08
C LYS A 5 -45.68 6.20 10.07
N VAL A 6 -44.47 6.42 10.55
CA VAL A 6 -43.26 6.37 9.72
C VAL A 6 -42.82 4.91 9.58
N GLY A 7 -43.27 4.25 8.50
CA GLY A 7 -42.81 2.91 8.16
C GLY A 7 -41.31 2.89 7.82
N GLY A 8 -40.63 1.78 8.14
CA GLY A 8 -39.24 1.55 7.72
C GLY A 8 -38.14 2.05 8.67
N LEU A 9 -38.49 2.55 9.85
CA LEU A 9 -37.51 2.95 10.87
C LEU A 9 -36.74 1.75 11.45
N ASP A 10 -37.42 0.63 11.72
CA ASP A 10 -36.78 -0.55 12.35
C ASP A 10 -35.68 -1.19 11.49
N PRO A 11 -35.87 -1.42 10.17
CA PRO A 11 -34.78 -1.90 9.31
C PRO A 11 -33.56 -0.97 9.30
N LEU A 12 -33.80 0.35 9.35
CA LEU A 12 -32.77 1.37 9.35
C LEU A 12 -32.00 1.40 10.69
N LEU A 13 -32.69 1.30 11.82
CA LEU A 13 -32.08 1.12 13.14
C LEU A 13 -31.24 -0.17 13.21
N LYS A 14 -31.76 -1.28 12.67
CA LYS A 14 -31.03 -2.56 12.59
C LYS A 14 -29.75 -2.41 11.76
N LYS A 15 -29.80 -1.68 10.64
CA LYS A 15 -28.62 -1.39 9.80
C LYS A 15 -27.58 -0.55 10.55
N PHE A 16 -27.99 0.48 11.29
CA PHE A 16 -27.07 1.30 12.09
C PHE A 16 -26.40 0.50 13.21
N LYS A 17 -27.17 -0.29 13.98
CA LYS A 17 -26.61 -1.17 15.02
C LYS A 17 -25.57 -2.15 14.44
N ALA A 18 -25.85 -2.72 13.26
CA ALA A 18 -24.92 -3.62 12.58
C ALA A 18 -23.64 -2.89 12.11
N MET A 19 -23.78 -1.65 11.60
CA MET A 19 -22.65 -0.82 11.20
C MET A 19 -21.78 -0.45 12.41
N GLU A 20 -22.39 -0.06 13.52
CA GLU A 20 -21.70 0.26 14.77
C GLU A 20 -20.91 -0.95 15.30
N LYS A 21 -21.54 -2.14 15.31
CA LYS A 21 -20.86 -3.39 15.67
C LYS A 21 -19.62 -3.66 14.81
N ARG A 22 -19.71 -3.45 13.50
CA ARG A 22 -18.55 -3.56 12.59
C ARG A 22 -17.51 -2.47 12.81
N GLY A 23 -17.93 -1.23 13.09
CA GLY A 23 -17.04 -0.12 13.43
C GLY A 23 -16.23 -0.35 14.71
N LYS A 24 -16.72 -1.16 15.64
CA LYS A 24 -15.97 -1.58 16.84
C LYS A 24 -14.80 -2.52 16.52
N ASN A 25 -14.84 -3.24 15.39
CA ASN A 25 -13.77 -4.13 14.95
C ASN A 25 -13.58 -4.10 13.42
N LEU A 26 -12.71 -3.21 12.97
CA LEU A 26 -12.28 -3.10 11.58
C LEU A 26 -11.15 -4.08 11.20
N ALA A 27 -10.58 -4.84 12.14
CA ALA A 27 -9.47 -5.75 11.85
C ALA A 27 -9.72 -6.67 10.64
N PRO A 28 -10.93 -7.23 10.41
CA PRO A 28 -11.17 -8.07 9.24
C PRO A 28 -10.96 -7.34 7.90
N VAL A 29 -11.44 -6.10 7.78
CA VAL A 29 -11.27 -5.31 6.55
C VAL A 29 -9.88 -4.69 6.43
N LEU A 30 -9.25 -4.33 7.55
CA LEU A 30 -7.87 -3.85 7.57
C LEU A 30 -6.88 -4.92 7.07
N ARG A 31 -7.16 -6.22 7.25
CA ARG A 31 -6.38 -7.30 6.62
C ARG A 31 -6.48 -7.27 5.09
N VAL A 32 -7.64 -6.92 4.54
CA VAL A 32 -7.80 -6.75 3.09
C VAL A 32 -6.96 -5.56 2.62
N ILE A 33 -7.00 -4.43 3.32
CA ILE A 33 -6.20 -3.24 2.98
C ILE A 33 -4.71 -3.56 3.02
N ASP A 34 -4.25 -4.27 4.04
CA ASP A 34 -2.88 -4.76 4.15
C ASP A 34 -2.46 -5.60 2.93
N GLU A 35 -3.29 -6.57 2.50
CA GLU A 35 -3.03 -7.35 1.28
C GLU A 35 -2.97 -6.46 0.02
N LEU A 36 -3.85 -5.45 -0.08
CA LEU A 36 -3.87 -4.52 -1.22
C LEU A 36 -2.65 -3.60 -1.24
N LEU A 37 -2.11 -3.22 -0.07
CA LEU A 37 -0.89 -2.43 0.06
C LEU A 37 0.35 -3.25 -0.30
N ASP A 38 0.42 -4.52 0.11
CA ASP A 38 1.49 -5.44 -0.27
C ASP A 38 1.59 -5.52 -1.81
N ARG A 39 0.46 -5.78 -2.49
CA ARG A 39 0.37 -5.84 -3.95
C ARG A 39 0.74 -4.54 -4.63
N HIS A 40 0.23 -3.42 -4.10
CA HIS A 40 0.52 -2.10 -4.65
C HIS A 40 2.01 -1.77 -4.62
N VAL A 41 2.68 -2.07 -3.51
CA VAL A 41 4.11 -1.84 -3.37
C VAL A 41 4.92 -2.81 -4.23
N GLU A 42 4.54 -4.08 -4.30
CA GLU A 42 5.17 -5.06 -5.19
C GLU A 42 5.12 -4.59 -6.65
N LYS A 43 3.94 -4.23 -7.14
CA LYS A 43 3.74 -3.71 -8.50
C LYS A 43 4.50 -2.40 -8.74
N ASN A 44 4.63 -1.54 -7.73
CA ASN A 44 5.49 -0.36 -7.81
C ASN A 44 6.98 -0.69 -7.95
N PHE A 45 7.48 -1.75 -7.32
CA PHE A 45 8.86 -2.21 -7.51
C PHE A 45 9.08 -2.82 -8.89
N GLU A 46 8.10 -3.53 -9.42
CA GLU A 46 8.16 -4.16 -10.76
C GLU A 46 8.13 -3.09 -11.85
N THR A 47 7.12 -2.22 -11.82
CA THR A 47 6.90 -1.19 -12.84
C THR A 47 7.79 0.05 -12.68
N GLN A 48 8.74 0.03 -11.75
CA GLN A 48 9.56 1.19 -11.39
C GLN A 48 8.72 2.44 -11.08
N GLY A 49 7.61 2.26 -10.38
CA GLY A 49 6.70 3.34 -9.97
C GLY A 49 5.72 3.80 -11.03
N ALA A 50 5.70 3.21 -12.24
CA ALA A 50 4.69 3.53 -13.25
C ALA A 50 3.26 3.13 -12.80
N HIS A 51 3.14 2.06 -12.00
CA HIS A 51 1.84 1.66 -11.45
C HIS A 51 1.24 2.69 -10.47
N GLY A 52 2.09 3.32 -9.67
CA GLY A 52 1.73 4.39 -8.72
C GLY A 52 1.76 5.78 -9.34
N GLY A 53 1.84 5.90 -10.67
CA GLY A 53 1.87 7.18 -11.39
C GLY A 53 3.02 7.26 -12.40
N ARG A 54 3.91 8.24 -12.24
CA ARG A 54 5.04 8.40 -13.19
C ARG A 54 6.14 7.40 -12.88
N ALA A 55 6.58 6.69 -13.92
CA ALA A 55 7.79 5.86 -13.87
C ALA A 55 8.96 6.64 -13.28
N TRP A 56 9.77 5.99 -12.48
CA TRP A 56 10.94 6.63 -11.92
C TRP A 56 11.93 6.93 -13.04
N ALA A 57 12.55 8.11 -12.95
CA ALA A 57 13.59 8.49 -13.90
C ALA A 57 14.70 7.43 -13.98
N ALA A 58 15.21 7.23 -15.19
CA ALA A 58 16.37 6.40 -15.44
C ALA A 58 17.56 6.81 -14.55
N LEU A 59 18.47 5.86 -14.34
CA LEU A 59 19.72 6.13 -13.64
C LEU A 59 20.55 7.13 -14.44
N LYS A 60 21.24 8.03 -13.73
CA LYS A 60 22.25 8.89 -14.38
C LYS A 60 23.37 8.00 -14.94
N ARG A 61 23.96 8.38 -16.07
CA ARG A 61 25.13 7.67 -16.65
C ARG A 61 26.24 7.47 -15.62
N SER A 62 26.54 8.49 -14.80
CA SER A 62 27.53 8.38 -13.72
C SER A 62 27.19 7.31 -12.67
N THR A 63 25.90 7.13 -12.34
CA THR A 63 25.46 6.05 -11.44
C THR A 63 25.61 4.68 -12.08
N ILE A 64 25.32 4.56 -13.37
CA ILE A 64 25.53 3.31 -14.12
C ILE A 64 27.03 2.98 -14.14
N THR A 65 27.89 3.94 -14.49
CA THR A 65 29.36 3.76 -14.46
C THR A 65 29.85 3.35 -13.08
N ALA A 66 29.38 3.99 -12.00
CA ALA A 66 29.77 3.64 -10.64
C ALA A 66 29.33 2.22 -10.24
N ARG A 67 28.14 1.77 -10.68
CA ARG A 67 27.66 0.40 -10.50
C ARG A 67 28.47 -0.60 -11.31
N THR A 68 28.77 -0.29 -12.57
CA THR A 68 29.58 -1.14 -13.45
C THR A 68 30.98 -1.33 -12.90
N ARG A 69 31.63 -0.23 -12.50
CA ARG A 69 32.98 -0.25 -11.91
C ARG A 69 33.01 -0.72 -10.45
N ARG A 70 31.84 -0.92 -9.82
CA ARG A 70 31.66 -1.29 -8.41
C ARG A 70 32.46 -0.40 -7.45
N TRP A 71 32.40 0.92 -7.64
CA TRP A 71 33.11 1.88 -6.80
C TRP A 71 32.21 2.48 -5.70
N GLY A 72 32.83 2.93 -4.60
CA GLY A 72 32.15 3.56 -3.47
C GLY A 72 31.02 2.69 -2.88
N TYR A 73 29.82 3.28 -2.76
CA TYR A 73 28.61 2.60 -2.25
C TYR A 73 28.25 1.31 -3.02
N TYR A 74 28.62 1.20 -4.29
CA TYR A 74 28.28 0.06 -5.16
C TYR A 74 29.32 -1.07 -5.15
N ARG A 75 30.31 -1.04 -4.25
CA ARG A 75 31.28 -2.14 -4.07
C ARG A 75 30.60 -3.48 -3.78
N ARG A 76 29.46 -3.45 -3.07
CA ARG A 76 28.68 -4.66 -2.76
C ARG A 76 28.05 -5.23 -4.02
N ARG A 77 28.23 -6.53 -4.24
CA ARG A 77 27.63 -7.27 -5.35
C ARG A 77 26.10 -7.10 -5.33
N PRO A 78 25.47 -6.78 -6.47
CA PRO A 78 24.03 -6.64 -6.51
C PRO A 78 23.34 -7.99 -6.29
N ARG A 79 22.16 -7.97 -5.68
CA ARG A 79 21.30 -9.16 -5.54
C ARG A 79 20.14 -9.03 -6.52
N GLY A 80 20.35 -9.48 -7.76
CA GLY A 80 19.32 -9.49 -8.79
C GLY A 80 19.07 -8.13 -9.48
N ALA A 81 20.08 -7.27 -9.57
CA ALA A 81 20.02 -6.05 -10.38
C ALA A 81 21.27 -5.89 -11.25
N SER A 82 21.10 -5.54 -12.52
CA SER A 82 22.20 -5.15 -13.40
C SER A 82 22.67 -3.71 -13.10
N PRO A 83 23.84 -3.27 -13.59
CA PRO A 83 24.30 -1.89 -13.45
C PRO A 83 23.31 -0.84 -14.00
N SER A 84 22.64 -1.15 -15.11
CA SER A 84 21.54 -0.37 -15.69
C SER A 84 20.17 -0.68 -15.06
N GLY A 85 20.11 -1.71 -14.22
CA GLY A 85 18.90 -2.30 -13.69
C GLY A 85 18.17 -1.43 -12.67
N PRO A 86 16.97 -1.89 -12.26
CA PRO A 86 16.00 -1.12 -11.50
C PRO A 86 16.58 -0.44 -10.25
N VAL A 87 16.17 0.81 -10.01
CA VAL A 87 16.92 1.74 -9.15
C VAL A 87 16.96 1.30 -7.69
N LEU A 88 15.92 0.61 -7.23
CA LEU A 88 15.75 0.20 -5.83
C LEU A 88 16.05 -1.28 -5.57
N GLN A 89 16.57 -1.98 -6.57
CA GLN A 89 16.78 -3.43 -6.50
C GLN A 89 18.24 -3.82 -6.30
N TRP A 90 19.18 -2.85 -6.20
CA TRP A 90 20.62 -3.14 -6.09
C TRP A 90 20.94 -4.15 -4.97
N THR A 91 20.46 -3.90 -3.75
CA THR A 91 20.66 -4.81 -2.61
C THR A 91 19.42 -5.63 -2.25
N GLN A 92 18.27 -5.36 -2.88
CA GLN A 92 16.92 -5.82 -2.48
C GLN A 92 16.49 -5.46 -1.06
N GLY A 93 17.35 -4.88 -0.22
CA GLY A 93 17.06 -4.61 1.19
C GLY A 93 15.83 -3.71 1.38
N LEU A 94 15.67 -2.70 0.52
CA LEU A 94 14.47 -1.87 0.55
C LEU A 94 13.23 -2.66 0.12
N LYS A 95 13.24 -3.42 -0.98
CA LYS A 95 12.09 -4.27 -1.40
C LYS A 95 11.69 -5.24 -0.28
N GLN A 96 12.66 -5.95 0.28
CA GLN A 96 12.46 -6.89 1.37
C GLN A 96 11.90 -6.23 2.63
N SER A 97 12.26 -4.97 2.90
CA SER A 97 11.73 -4.24 4.07
C SER A 97 10.23 -3.95 4.01
N TRP A 98 9.55 -4.22 2.90
CA TRP A 98 8.09 -4.13 2.77
C TRP A 98 7.40 -5.49 2.81
N GLN A 99 8.16 -6.60 2.90
CA GLN A 99 7.60 -7.94 2.89
C GLN A 99 7.27 -8.43 4.31
N LYS A 100 6.15 -9.16 4.42
CA LYS A 100 5.70 -9.81 5.66
C LYS A 100 6.84 -10.60 6.33
N GLY A 101 7.03 -10.36 7.64
CA GLY A 101 8.02 -11.08 8.46
C GLY A 101 9.47 -10.64 8.29
N LYS A 102 9.77 -9.62 7.47
CA LYS A 102 11.14 -9.11 7.34
C LYS A 102 11.45 -8.06 8.42
N LYS A 103 12.72 -8.03 8.84
CA LYS A 103 13.27 -7.22 9.95
C LYS A 103 12.77 -5.76 10.01
N HIS A 104 12.62 -5.13 8.85
CA HIS A 104 12.28 -3.71 8.75
C HIS A 104 10.83 -3.43 8.34
N HIS A 105 10.00 -4.46 8.16
CA HIS A 105 8.61 -4.25 7.79
C HIS A 105 7.78 -3.85 9.01
N ILE A 106 7.09 -2.73 8.90
CA ILE A 106 6.14 -2.25 9.90
C ILE A 106 4.77 -2.79 9.52
N ARG A 107 4.19 -3.61 10.39
CA ARG A 107 2.83 -4.13 10.23
C ARG A 107 2.20 -4.33 11.61
N ILE A 108 1.48 -3.32 12.07
CA ILE A 108 0.78 -3.33 13.35
C ILE A 108 -0.70 -3.21 13.08
N LEU A 109 -1.42 -4.31 13.28
CA LEU A 109 -2.86 -4.41 13.08
C LEU A 109 -3.54 -4.45 14.46
N THR A 110 -4.46 -3.52 14.70
CA THR A 110 -5.34 -3.52 15.87
C THR A 110 -6.79 -3.71 15.43
N ARG A 111 -7.73 -3.69 16.39
CA ARG A 111 -9.17 -3.69 16.10
C ARG A 111 -9.61 -2.49 15.26
N LYS A 112 -8.89 -1.36 15.28
CA LYS A 112 -9.33 -0.11 14.62
C LYS A 112 -8.27 0.55 13.75
N SER A 113 -7.03 0.08 13.76
CA SER A 113 -5.93 0.73 13.05
C SER A 113 -5.02 -0.27 12.34
N LEU A 114 -4.46 0.16 11.23
CA LEU A 114 -3.36 -0.49 10.54
C LEU A 114 -2.21 0.50 10.41
N ARG A 115 -1.07 0.22 11.03
CA ARG A 115 0.19 0.91 10.76
C ARG A 115 1.02 0.01 9.86
N TRP A 116 1.25 0.45 8.64
CA TRP A 116 1.90 -0.33 7.58
C TRP A 116 3.05 0.47 6.95
N GLY A 117 4.20 -0.16 6.71
CA GLY A 117 5.31 0.50 6.04
C GLY A 117 6.66 -0.20 6.18
N SER A 118 7.74 0.58 6.06
CA SER A 118 9.12 0.13 6.22
C SER A 118 9.90 1.08 7.14
N ALA A 119 10.66 0.50 8.07
CA ALA A 119 11.63 1.13 8.96
C ALA A 119 13.06 1.09 8.42
N HIS A 120 13.28 0.64 7.18
CA HIS A 120 14.62 0.57 6.59
C HIS A 120 15.23 1.98 6.52
N PRO A 121 16.53 2.20 6.78
CA PRO A 121 17.14 3.54 6.77
C PRO A 121 17.00 4.30 5.44
N ALA A 122 16.93 3.57 4.33
CA ALA A 122 16.64 4.15 3.02
C ALA A 122 15.15 4.54 2.82
N ALA A 123 14.23 3.97 3.60
CA ALA A 123 12.79 4.16 3.42
C ALA A 123 12.37 5.63 3.61
N PRO A 124 12.85 6.42 4.60
CA PRO A 124 12.54 7.85 4.70
C PRO A 124 12.88 8.67 3.45
N PHE A 125 14.00 8.39 2.77
CA PHE A 125 14.38 9.05 1.51
C PHE A 125 13.36 8.79 0.40
N HIS A 126 12.76 7.61 0.43
CA HIS A 126 11.78 7.17 -0.56
C HIS A 126 10.34 7.52 -0.15
N GLN A 127 9.98 7.48 1.13
CA GLN A 127 8.63 7.72 1.66
C GLN A 127 8.34 9.20 1.90
N LYS A 128 9.21 9.89 2.65
CA LYS A 128 8.98 11.27 3.14
C LYS A 128 9.48 12.35 2.17
N GLY A 129 10.20 11.99 1.12
CA GLY A 129 10.53 12.89 0.02
C GLY A 129 11.60 13.95 0.30
N LYS A 130 12.47 13.76 1.30
CA LYS A 130 13.55 14.70 1.66
C LYS A 130 14.76 14.68 0.68
N GLY A 131 14.56 14.68 -0.65
CA GLY A 131 15.65 14.70 -1.62
C GLY A 131 15.26 15.09 -3.06
N ARG A 132 16.27 15.49 -3.88
CA ARG A 132 16.12 16.05 -5.25
C ARG A 132 15.39 15.15 -6.27
N ARG A 133 15.22 13.84 -6.02
CA ARG A 133 14.49 12.92 -6.92
C ARG A 133 13.68 11.90 -6.11
N LYS A 134 12.38 12.17 -5.96
CA LYS A 134 11.43 11.39 -5.16
C LYS A 134 11.10 10.06 -5.84
N ARG A 135 11.31 8.93 -5.15
CA ARG A 135 10.85 7.60 -5.58
C ARG A 135 9.99 7.02 -4.46
N GLN A 136 8.71 7.35 -4.47
CA GLN A 136 7.76 6.98 -3.43
C GLN A 136 7.22 5.57 -3.65
N MET A 137 7.41 4.70 -2.65
CA MET A 137 6.92 3.30 -2.70
C MET A 137 5.41 3.25 -2.52
N LEU A 138 4.92 4.10 -1.62
CA LEU A 138 3.50 4.35 -1.39
C LEU A 138 3.08 5.61 -2.13
N ARG A 139 3.19 5.58 -3.47
CA ARG A 139 2.59 6.59 -4.34
C ARG A 139 1.35 6.00 -5.00
N PHE A 140 0.25 6.74 -4.96
CA PHE A 140 -0.94 6.43 -5.73
C PHE A 140 -0.97 7.31 -6.98
N ALA A 141 -1.44 6.76 -8.09
CA ALA A 141 -1.55 7.46 -9.36
C ALA A 141 -2.49 8.67 -9.24
N ASN A 142 -3.58 8.52 -8.49
CA ASN A 142 -4.58 9.55 -8.24
C ASN A 142 -5.34 9.28 -6.93
N SER A 143 -6.25 10.21 -6.58
CA SER A 143 -7.12 10.10 -5.41
C SER A 143 -8.06 8.89 -5.49
N PHE A 144 -8.49 8.49 -6.70
CA PHE A 144 -9.31 7.32 -6.92
C PHE A 144 -8.60 6.04 -6.46
N GLN A 145 -7.38 5.77 -6.94
CA GLN A 145 -6.61 4.59 -6.54
C GLN A 145 -6.35 4.58 -5.02
N ARG A 146 -5.99 5.75 -4.44
CA ARG A 146 -5.82 5.87 -2.98
C ARG A 146 -7.10 5.47 -2.25
N ARG A 147 -8.25 5.99 -2.68
CA ARG A 147 -9.56 5.69 -2.08
C ARG A 147 -9.90 4.21 -2.22
N GLU A 148 -9.70 3.62 -3.40
CA GLU A 148 -9.94 2.20 -3.63
C GLU A 148 -9.10 1.34 -2.70
N ILE A 149 -7.83 1.65 -2.48
CA ILE A 149 -6.96 0.84 -1.62
C ILE A 149 -7.26 1.04 -0.13
N THR A 150 -7.58 2.27 0.30
CA THR A 150 -7.58 2.63 1.74
C THR A 150 -8.96 2.84 2.36
N ALA A 151 -9.92 3.40 1.64
CA ALA A 151 -11.20 3.84 2.20
C ALA A 151 -12.39 3.02 1.71
N ARG A 152 -12.42 2.66 0.43
CA ARG A 152 -13.51 1.88 -0.18
C ARG A 152 -13.74 0.52 0.51
N PRO A 153 -12.72 -0.25 0.90
CA PRO A 153 -12.92 -1.52 1.59
C PRO A 153 -13.64 -1.31 2.93
N ILE A 154 -13.25 -0.27 3.69
CA ILE A 154 -13.88 0.08 4.97
C ILE A 154 -15.35 0.42 4.77
N SER A 155 -15.66 1.26 3.78
CA SER A 155 -17.04 1.63 3.45
C SER A 155 -17.89 0.40 3.11
N MET A 156 -17.39 -0.50 2.25
CA MET A 156 -18.09 -1.74 1.89
C MET A 156 -18.29 -2.64 3.11
N TYR A 157 -17.28 -2.77 3.97
CA TYR A 157 -17.38 -3.54 5.20
C TYR A 157 -18.43 -2.97 6.15
N LEU A 158 -18.43 -1.66 6.37
CA LEU A 158 -19.43 -0.98 7.20
C LEU A 158 -20.86 -1.14 6.63
N MET A 159 -21.01 -1.18 5.31
CA MET A 159 -22.27 -1.47 4.62
C MET A 159 -22.72 -2.94 4.70
N GLY A 160 -21.90 -3.83 5.27
CA GLY A 160 -22.24 -5.24 5.48
C GLY A 160 -21.79 -6.18 4.38
N VAL A 161 -20.95 -5.72 3.44
CA VAL A 161 -20.39 -6.60 2.41
C VAL A 161 -19.43 -7.61 3.06
N PRO A 162 -19.56 -8.92 2.77
CA PRO A 162 -18.66 -9.93 3.31
C PRO A 162 -17.19 -9.66 2.94
N VAL A 163 -16.27 -9.90 3.87
CA VAL A 163 -14.83 -9.65 3.67
C VAL A 163 -14.26 -10.40 2.47
N GLY A 164 -14.72 -11.63 2.22
CA GLY A 164 -14.35 -12.40 1.02
C GLY A 164 -14.74 -11.70 -0.28
N ALA A 165 -15.96 -11.16 -0.35
CA ALA A 165 -16.44 -10.42 -1.52
C ALA A 165 -15.66 -9.09 -1.70
N ILE A 166 -15.39 -8.36 -0.61
CA ILE A 166 -14.54 -7.16 -0.65
C ILE A 166 -13.18 -7.51 -1.23
N ARG A 167 -12.54 -8.57 -0.74
CA ARG A 167 -11.25 -9.03 -1.25
C ARG A 167 -11.31 -9.31 -2.75
N THR A 168 -12.30 -10.07 -3.22
CA THR A 168 -12.45 -10.38 -4.65
C THR A 168 -12.64 -9.12 -5.50
N ILE A 169 -13.58 -8.25 -5.12
CA ILE A 169 -13.89 -7.00 -5.84
C ILE A 169 -12.66 -6.09 -5.91
N MET A 170 -11.99 -5.89 -4.77
CA MET A 170 -10.86 -4.96 -4.71
C MET A 170 -9.64 -5.47 -5.47
N ARG A 171 -9.41 -6.78 -5.47
CA ARG A 171 -8.32 -7.40 -6.26
C ARG A 171 -8.57 -7.24 -7.75
N ALA A 172 -9.79 -7.51 -8.23
CA ALA A 172 -10.14 -7.32 -9.64
C ALA A 172 -9.93 -5.87 -10.12
N ARG A 173 -10.15 -4.88 -9.24
CA ARG A 173 -9.98 -3.45 -9.56
C ARG A 173 -8.53 -2.96 -9.60
N GLN A 174 -7.58 -3.68 -9.01
CA GLN A 174 -6.16 -3.30 -9.05
C GLN A 174 -5.44 -3.73 -10.36
N GLY A 175 -6.12 -4.52 -11.20
CA GLY A 175 -5.52 -5.22 -12.34
C GLY A 175 -4.36 -6.09 -11.88
#